data_AF-A0A3D0N0L8-F1
#
_entry.id   AF-A0A3D0N0L8-F1
#
_cell.length_a   1.000
_cell.length_b   1.000
_cell.length_c   1.000
_cell.angle_alpha   90.00
_cell.angle_beta   90.00
_cell.angle_gamma   90.00
#
_symmetry.space_group_name_H-M   'P 1'
#
loop_
_entity.id
_entity.type
_entity.pdbx_description
1 polymer ?
#
loop_
_entity_poly.entity_id
_entity_poly.type
_entity_poly.pdbx_seq_one_letter_code
_entity_poly.pdbx_strand_id
1 'polypeptide(L)'
;MSNPEKQNVLLGKIKEVLGAYGLFYILILAMLVTLGYFYIKNIGYVTSMSKVPLVYDTIQPVSDLPLTKGTLSPPVDVKLFLNPSAEIINKGKSLYDMNCASCHGVNGLGDGVAGAMLNPKPRNFTDMANWTNGNTIEGMYKTLQEGITSRGMASYSNLPPEDRLAMISYIRTLSPNYPKLTETDLQTLDVMYSLSKGSMMPNQIPVSKAMGKLIEEYGTVESKIDSLATIISKDKDNPAAVIFRSMTNNLNKALTSLNNNTRWNENENEFVNFIMKNPVQNGFKTESISMSKENLTLVFNYIRNIYNSMNMFKTQLNLTSASVIDTVNKVNNVNDTTVIK
;
A
#
# COMPACT_ATOMS: atom_id res chain seq x y z
N MET A 1 -9.43 -67.47 63.90
CA MET A 1 -8.00 -67.82 63.71
C MET A 1 -7.73 -67.84 62.21
N SER A 2 -7.04 -66.83 61.68
CA SER A 2 -6.62 -66.79 60.26
C SER A 2 -5.50 -67.79 60.02
N ASN A 3 -5.63 -68.63 59.00
CA ASN A 3 -4.66 -69.68 58.67
C ASN A 3 -3.31 -69.03 58.23
N PRO A 4 -2.21 -69.21 58.99
CA PRO A 4 -0.92 -68.57 58.71
C PRO A 4 -0.31 -69.01 57.37
N GLU A 5 -0.68 -70.19 56.88
CA GLU A 5 -0.19 -70.72 55.59
C GLU A 5 -0.75 -69.93 54.40
N LYS A 6 -2.03 -69.52 54.47
CA LYS A 6 -2.66 -68.66 53.44
C LYS A 6 -2.08 -67.25 53.44
N GLN A 7 -1.66 -66.74 54.60
CA GLN A 7 -1.08 -65.41 54.74
C GLN A 7 0.33 -65.33 54.14
N ASN A 8 1.14 -66.38 54.30
CA ASN A 8 2.48 -66.46 53.72
C ASN A 8 2.45 -66.60 52.19
N VAL A 9 1.50 -67.36 51.63
CA VAL A 9 1.30 -67.46 50.17
C VAL A 9 0.87 -66.12 49.57
N LEU A 10 -0.01 -65.37 50.27
CA LEU A 10 -0.46 -64.05 49.82
C LEU A 10 0.68 -63.02 49.86
N LEU A 11 1.49 -63.02 50.92
CA LEU A 11 2.67 -62.16 51.06
C LEU A 11 3.74 -62.46 49.99
N GLY A 12 3.92 -63.73 49.62
CA GLY A 12 4.80 -64.14 48.53
C GLY A 12 4.35 -63.56 47.17
N LYS A 13 3.06 -63.69 46.84
CA LYS A 13 2.48 -63.13 45.61
C LYS A 13 2.56 -61.60 45.56
N ILE A 14 2.37 -60.92 46.69
CA ILE A 14 2.48 -59.46 46.76
C ILE A 14 3.93 -59.00 46.50
N LYS A 15 4.94 -59.70 47.04
CA LYS A 15 6.36 -59.39 46.76
C LYS A 15 6.72 -59.59 45.29
N GLU A 16 6.20 -60.63 44.66
CA GLU A 16 6.42 -60.92 43.24
C GLU A 16 5.80 -59.84 42.34
N VAL A 17 4.58 -59.41 42.67
CA VAL A 17 3.89 -58.32 41.97
C VAL A 17 4.58 -56.96 42.17
N LEU A 18 5.01 -56.63 43.40
CA LEU A 18 5.78 -55.39 43.64
C LEU A 18 7.13 -55.39 42.89
N GLY A 19 7.80 -56.54 42.79
CA GLY A 19 9.03 -56.69 42.01
C GLY A 19 8.81 -56.43 40.51
N ALA A 20 7.69 -56.91 39.96
CA ALA A 20 7.32 -56.67 38.56
C ALA A 20 7.04 -55.19 38.26
N TYR A 21 6.38 -54.47 39.18
CA TYR A 21 6.15 -53.02 39.03
C TYR A 21 7.46 -52.23 39.09
N GLY A 22 8.40 -52.60 39.96
CA GLY A 22 9.73 -51.97 40.01
C GLY A 22 10.47 -52.10 38.68
N LEU A 23 10.45 -53.28 38.06
CA LEU A 23 11.05 -53.50 36.75
C LEU A 23 10.34 -52.68 35.65
N PHE A 24 9.01 -52.60 35.69
CA PHE A 24 8.23 -51.80 34.75
C PHE A 24 8.58 -50.32 34.79
N TYR A 25 8.74 -49.74 35.99
CA TYR A 25 9.16 -48.33 36.14
C TYR A 25 10.57 -48.09 35.61
N ILE A 26 11.51 -49.02 35.84
CA ILE A 26 12.87 -48.94 35.32
C ILE A 26 12.86 -48.97 33.77
N LEU A 27 12.03 -49.81 33.17
CA LEU A 27 11.89 -49.89 31.71
C LEU A 27 11.28 -48.61 31.11
N ILE A 28 10.25 -48.04 31.73
CA ILE A 28 9.68 -46.74 31.30
C ILE A 28 10.73 -45.63 31.43
N LEU A 29 11.47 -45.60 32.53
CA LEU A 29 12.52 -44.60 32.71
C LEU A 29 13.61 -44.73 31.65
N ALA A 30 14.05 -45.95 31.35
CA ALA A 30 15.02 -46.22 30.28
C ALA A 30 14.47 -45.81 28.89
N MET A 31 13.20 -46.07 28.62
CA MET A 31 12.52 -45.62 27.40
C MET A 31 12.49 -44.08 27.30
N LEU A 32 12.15 -43.38 28.38
CA LEU A 32 12.13 -41.91 28.38
C LEU A 32 13.52 -41.31 28.21
N VAL A 33 14.54 -41.88 28.85
CA VAL A 33 15.94 -41.44 28.70
C VAL A 33 16.44 -41.66 27.28
N THR A 34 16.13 -42.81 26.67
CA THR A 34 16.51 -43.09 25.28
C THR A 34 15.79 -42.20 24.27
N LEU A 35 14.49 -41.95 24.46
CA LEU A 35 13.73 -40.97 23.67
C LEU A 35 14.29 -39.55 23.84
N GLY A 36 14.62 -39.15 25.06
CA GLY A 36 15.23 -37.85 25.35
C GLY A 36 16.60 -37.69 24.70
N TYR A 37 17.44 -38.73 24.78
CA TYR A 37 18.75 -38.74 24.10
C TYR A 37 18.59 -38.64 22.58
N PHE A 38 17.67 -39.40 21.99
CA PHE A 38 17.36 -39.33 20.56
C PHE A 38 16.86 -37.93 20.16
N TYR A 39 15.94 -37.36 20.94
CA TYR A 39 15.42 -36.00 20.71
C TYR A 39 16.52 -34.95 20.75
N ILE A 40 17.41 -34.98 21.75
CA ILE A 40 18.52 -34.02 21.88
C ILE A 40 19.51 -34.18 20.72
N LYS A 41 19.86 -35.41 20.34
CA LYS A 41 20.79 -35.67 19.22
C LYS A 41 20.21 -35.21 17.89
N ASN A 42 18.90 -35.30 17.72
CA ASN A 42 18.19 -34.90 16.52
C ASN A 42 17.56 -33.52 16.63
N ILE A 43 17.88 -32.73 17.67
CA ILE A 43 17.25 -31.43 17.90
C ILE A 43 17.40 -30.52 16.68
N GLY A 44 18.59 -30.52 16.05
CA GLY A 44 18.85 -29.77 14.83
C GLY A 44 17.96 -30.16 13.66
N TYR A 45 17.57 -31.44 13.51
CA TYR A 45 16.65 -31.90 12.47
C TYR A 45 15.18 -31.61 12.82
N VAL A 46 14.82 -31.73 14.10
CA VAL A 46 13.45 -31.48 14.61
C VAL A 46 13.15 -29.97 14.64
N THR A 47 14.16 -29.13 14.88
CA THR A 47 14.04 -27.66 14.93
C THR A 47 14.52 -26.97 13.67
N SER A 48 15.15 -27.68 12.72
CA SER A 48 15.46 -27.10 11.41
C SER A 48 14.17 -26.89 10.65
N MET A 49 13.57 -25.71 10.82
CA MET A 49 12.82 -25.11 9.73
C MET A 49 13.84 -24.89 8.61
N SER A 50 13.81 -25.74 7.58
CA SER A 50 14.64 -25.61 6.38
C SER A 50 14.35 -24.31 5.59
N LYS A 51 13.40 -23.51 6.07
CA LYS A 51 13.20 -22.13 5.65
C LYS A 51 13.81 -21.24 6.74
N VAL A 52 14.99 -20.70 6.45
CA VAL A 52 15.52 -19.52 7.15
C VAL A 52 14.36 -18.52 7.23
N PRO A 53 14.00 -18.01 8.43
CA PRO A 53 12.99 -16.97 8.49
C PRO A 53 13.46 -15.85 7.56
N LEU A 54 12.61 -15.44 6.62
CA LEU A 54 12.83 -14.22 5.86
C LEU A 54 12.85 -13.10 6.89
N VAL A 55 14.03 -12.78 7.38
CA VAL A 55 14.27 -11.52 8.05
C VAL A 55 14.16 -10.50 6.93
N TYR A 56 12.97 -9.93 6.77
CA TYR A 56 12.81 -8.72 6.01
C TYR A 56 13.60 -7.66 6.76
N ASP A 57 14.85 -7.48 6.34
CA ASP A 57 15.69 -6.40 6.80
C ASP A 57 14.95 -5.10 6.48
N THR A 58 14.35 -4.52 7.52
CA THR A 58 13.54 -3.30 7.45
C THR A 58 14.40 -2.08 7.09
N ILE A 59 15.72 -2.27 7.06
CA ILE A 59 16.74 -1.29 6.67
C ILE A 59 17.13 -1.45 5.20
N GLN A 60 16.68 -2.52 4.51
CA GLN A 60 16.85 -2.60 3.06
C GLN A 60 16.20 -1.37 2.44
N PRO A 61 16.92 -0.65 1.56
CA PRO A 61 16.34 0.48 0.87
C PRO A 61 15.10 -0.04 0.14
N VAL A 62 13.93 0.49 0.51
CA VAL A 62 12.69 0.23 -0.23
C VAL A 62 12.97 0.67 -1.65
N SER A 63 13.20 -0.31 -2.53
CA SER A 63 13.45 -0.03 -3.93
C SER A 63 12.22 0.65 -4.47
N ASP A 64 12.41 1.81 -5.08
CA ASP A 64 11.32 2.55 -5.71
C ASP A 64 10.56 1.65 -6.68
N LEU A 65 9.24 1.77 -6.68
CA LEU A 65 8.41 1.12 -7.68
C LEU A 65 8.82 1.60 -9.08
N PRO A 66 8.83 0.71 -10.08
CA PRO A 66 9.15 1.11 -11.44
C PRO A 66 8.12 2.13 -11.96
N LEU A 67 8.57 3.04 -12.82
CA LEU A 67 7.67 3.94 -13.54
C LEU A 67 6.82 3.09 -14.49
N THR A 68 5.54 2.92 -14.18
CA THR A 68 4.61 2.20 -15.04
C THR A 68 3.52 3.14 -15.51
N LYS A 69 3.24 3.12 -16.82
CA LYS A 69 2.04 3.78 -17.35
C LYS A 69 0.84 3.00 -16.88
N GLY A 70 -0.25 3.71 -16.61
CA GLY A 70 -1.52 3.11 -16.28
C GLY A 70 -1.95 2.19 -17.41
N THR A 71 -2.14 0.92 -17.08
CA THR A 71 -2.62 -0.10 -18.02
C THR A 71 -4.07 -0.40 -17.72
N LEU A 72 -4.86 -0.69 -18.75
CA LEU A 72 -6.11 -1.41 -18.54
C LEU A 72 -5.72 -2.84 -18.11
N SER A 73 -6.12 -3.26 -16.91
CA SER A 73 -6.15 -4.68 -16.57
C SER A 73 -6.91 -5.39 -17.69
N PRO A 74 -6.34 -6.44 -18.31
CA PRO A 74 -7.01 -7.11 -19.41
C PRO A 74 -8.41 -7.56 -18.94
N PRO A 75 -9.41 -7.47 -19.82
CA PRO A 75 -10.74 -7.95 -19.49
C PRO A 75 -10.66 -9.43 -19.13
N VAL A 76 -11.24 -9.79 -17.99
CA VAL A 76 -11.26 -11.19 -17.55
C VAL A 76 -12.40 -11.91 -18.24
N ASP A 77 -12.10 -12.98 -18.95
CA ASP A 77 -13.11 -13.93 -19.41
C ASP A 77 -13.56 -14.80 -18.22
N VAL A 78 -14.60 -14.33 -17.54
CA VAL A 78 -15.16 -15.01 -16.36
C VAL A 78 -15.65 -16.44 -16.67
N LYS A 79 -15.96 -16.76 -17.94
CA LYS A 79 -16.44 -18.09 -18.33
C LYS A 79 -15.37 -19.16 -18.18
N LEU A 80 -14.09 -18.80 -18.24
CA LEU A 80 -12.97 -19.72 -18.01
C LEU A 80 -12.99 -20.33 -16.61
N PHE A 81 -13.65 -19.67 -15.65
CA PHE A 81 -13.72 -20.13 -14.26
C PHE A 81 -14.93 -21.02 -13.97
N LEU A 82 -15.85 -21.21 -14.94
CA LEU A 82 -16.96 -22.16 -14.81
C LEU A 82 -16.42 -23.60 -14.68
N ASN A 83 -15.45 -23.93 -15.54
CA ASN A 83 -14.72 -25.19 -15.55
C ASN A 83 -13.22 -24.89 -15.66
N PRO A 84 -12.57 -24.51 -14.54
CA PRO A 84 -11.19 -24.05 -14.57
C PRO A 84 -10.25 -25.17 -15.02
N SER A 85 -9.32 -24.85 -15.93
CA SER A 85 -8.29 -25.79 -16.37
C SER A 85 -7.34 -26.14 -15.22
N ALA A 86 -6.58 -27.23 -15.37
CA ALA A 86 -5.55 -27.60 -14.41
C ALA A 86 -4.50 -26.48 -14.23
N GLU A 87 -4.22 -25.71 -15.28
CA GLU A 87 -3.32 -24.55 -15.22
C GLU A 87 -3.86 -23.46 -14.30
N ILE A 88 -5.14 -23.09 -14.43
CA ILE A 88 -5.80 -22.11 -13.56
C ILE A 88 -5.78 -22.58 -12.10
N ILE A 89 -6.08 -23.86 -11.86
CA ILE A 89 -6.07 -24.43 -10.50
C ILE A 89 -4.65 -24.42 -9.92
N ASN A 90 -3.63 -24.78 -10.70
CA ASN A 90 -2.24 -24.77 -10.26
C ASN A 90 -1.72 -23.35 -9.99
N LYS A 91 -2.09 -22.38 -10.82
CA LYS A 91 -1.81 -20.95 -10.58
C LYS A 91 -2.47 -20.50 -9.27
N GLY A 92 -3.74 -20.83 -9.10
CA GLY A 92 -4.50 -20.57 -7.87
C GLY A 92 -3.87 -21.18 -6.62
N LYS A 93 -3.37 -22.42 -6.72
CA LYS A 93 -2.64 -23.09 -5.64
C LYS A 93 -1.36 -22.35 -5.28
N SER A 94 -0.55 -21.99 -6.27
CA SER A 94 0.70 -21.25 -6.03
C SER A 94 0.43 -19.93 -5.30
N LEU A 95 -0.59 -19.19 -5.77
CA LEU A 95 -1.02 -17.95 -5.14
C LEU A 95 -1.56 -18.18 -3.71
N TYR A 96 -2.31 -19.25 -3.48
CA TYR A 96 -2.80 -19.64 -2.15
C TYR A 96 -1.65 -19.97 -1.20
N ASP A 97 -0.67 -20.74 -1.64
CA ASP A 97 0.49 -21.13 -0.84
C ASP A 97 1.29 -19.90 -0.39
N MET A 98 1.40 -18.89 -1.26
CA MET A 98 2.10 -17.64 -0.98
C MET A 98 1.33 -16.70 -0.05
N ASN A 99 0.01 -16.57 -0.24
CA ASN A 99 -0.78 -15.51 0.39
C ASN A 99 -1.68 -15.99 1.53
N CYS A 100 -2.14 -17.24 1.49
CA CYS A 100 -3.25 -17.72 2.33
C CYS A 100 -2.82 -18.79 3.34
N ALA A 101 -1.91 -19.68 2.94
CA ALA A 101 -1.59 -20.90 3.69
C ALA A 101 -0.96 -20.64 5.08
N SER A 102 -0.27 -19.51 5.26
CA SER A 102 0.32 -19.14 6.56
C SER A 102 -0.73 -18.97 7.67
N CYS A 103 -1.92 -18.49 7.32
CA CYS A 103 -3.04 -18.28 8.23
C CYS A 103 -4.08 -19.40 8.13
N HIS A 104 -4.44 -19.81 6.91
CA HIS A 104 -5.50 -20.79 6.68
C HIS A 104 -5.01 -22.25 6.65
N GLY A 105 -3.71 -22.49 6.72
CA GLY A 105 -3.11 -23.81 6.62
C GLY A 105 -2.95 -24.28 5.16
N VAL A 106 -2.00 -25.18 4.91
CA VAL A 106 -1.72 -25.69 3.55
C VAL A 106 -2.93 -26.44 2.96
N ASN A 107 -3.72 -27.08 3.83
CA ASN A 107 -4.93 -27.80 3.44
C ASN A 107 -6.22 -26.97 3.65
N GLY A 108 -6.08 -25.69 4.01
CA GLY A 108 -7.22 -24.80 4.25
C GLY A 108 -8.05 -25.11 5.50
N LEU A 109 -7.47 -25.74 6.53
CA LEU A 109 -8.19 -26.13 7.73
C LEU A 109 -8.34 -25.02 8.78
N GLY A 110 -7.81 -23.81 8.50
CA GLY A 110 -7.79 -22.70 9.45
C GLY A 110 -6.76 -22.89 10.57
N ASP A 111 -5.77 -23.76 10.37
CA ASP A 111 -4.76 -24.20 11.34
C ASP A 111 -3.35 -23.68 11.00
N GLY A 112 -3.25 -22.66 10.15
CA GLY A 112 -1.98 -22.03 9.83
C GLY A 112 -1.32 -21.40 11.05
N VAL A 113 0.02 -21.45 11.11
CA VAL A 113 0.82 -20.99 12.26
C VAL A 113 0.55 -19.52 12.58
N ALA A 114 0.45 -18.66 11.57
CA ALA A 114 0.14 -17.24 11.77
C ALA A 114 -1.32 -17.01 12.22
N GLY A 115 -2.21 -17.96 11.91
CA GLY A 115 -3.62 -17.95 12.27
C GLY A 115 -3.93 -18.43 13.69
N ALA A 116 -3.00 -19.16 14.33
CA ALA A 116 -3.24 -19.86 15.59
C ALA A 116 -3.65 -18.93 16.76
N MET A 117 -3.17 -17.68 16.75
CA MET A 117 -3.45 -16.69 17.79
C MET A 117 -4.60 -15.73 17.45
N LEU A 118 -5.19 -15.84 16.26
CA LEU A 118 -6.29 -14.95 15.85
C LEU A 118 -7.61 -15.40 16.48
N ASN A 119 -8.40 -14.41 16.95
CA ASN A 119 -9.75 -14.61 17.44
C ASN A 119 -10.72 -13.65 16.72
N PRO A 120 -11.64 -14.16 15.88
CA PRO A 120 -11.89 -15.58 15.60
C PRO A 120 -10.77 -16.23 14.77
N LYS A 121 -10.65 -17.56 14.87
CA LYS A 121 -9.69 -18.32 14.05
C LYS A 121 -9.96 -18.14 12.55
N PRO A 122 -8.92 -18.23 11.70
CA PRO A 122 -9.10 -18.22 10.25
C PRO A 122 -10.08 -19.29 9.78
N ARG A 123 -10.72 -19.03 8.64
CA ARG A 123 -11.73 -19.94 8.12
C ARG A 123 -11.13 -21.29 7.75
N ASN A 124 -11.77 -22.35 8.22
CA ASN A 124 -11.65 -23.69 7.65
C ASN A 124 -12.49 -23.76 6.37
N PHE A 125 -11.83 -23.88 5.23
CA PHE A 125 -12.44 -23.94 3.90
C PHE A 125 -13.12 -25.28 3.61
N THR A 126 -12.84 -26.34 4.38
CA THR A 126 -13.55 -27.63 4.21
C THR A 126 -14.94 -27.62 4.85
N ASP A 127 -15.19 -26.68 5.76
CA ASP A 127 -16.46 -26.48 6.46
C ASP A 127 -17.34 -25.47 5.71
N MET A 128 -18.54 -25.89 5.30
CA MET A 128 -19.47 -25.07 4.52
C MET A 128 -20.30 -24.12 5.40
N ALA A 129 -20.31 -24.30 6.71
CA ALA A 129 -21.03 -23.43 7.62
C ALA A 129 -20.24 -22.14 7.92
N ASN A 130 -20.96 -21.10 8.35
CA ASN A 130 -20.40 -19.91 8.99
C ASN A 130 -19.39 -19.10 8.15
N TRP A 131 -19.52 -19.11 6.82
CA TRP A 131 -18.78 -18.20 5.94
C TRP A 131 -19.28 -16.77 6.11
N THR A 132 -18.38 -15.83 6.41
CA THR A 132 -18.76 -14.44 6.74
C THR A 132 -19.48 -13.73 5.59
N ASN A 133 -18.98 -13.91 4.35
CA ASN A 133 -19.60 -13.38 3.14
C ASN A 133 -20.26 -14.46 2.28
N GLY A 134 -20.43 -15.68 2.81
CA GLY A 134 -20.90 -16.85 2.05
C GLY A 134 -19.80 -17.65 1.36
N ASN A 135 -20.10 -18.91 1.04
CA ASN A 135 -19.21 -19.85 0.35
C ASN A 135 -19.43 -19.90 -1.18
N THR A 136 -20.14 -18.90 -1.72
CA THR A 136 -20.34 -18.71 -3.17
C THR A 136 -19.13 -18.00 -3.79
N ILE A 137 -19.00 -18.05 -5.11
CA ILE A 137 -17.90 -17.34 -5.80
C ILE A 137 -17.95 -15.83 -5.53
N GLU A 138 -19.15 -15.25 -5.47
CA GLU A 138 -19.40 -13.85 -5.11
C GLU A 138 -18.89 -13.54 -3.70
N GLY A 139 -19.26 -14.37 -2.72
CA GLY A 139 -18.85 -14.20 -1.33
C GLY A 139 -17.34 -14.27 -1.16
N MET A 140 -16.69 -15.24 -1.82
CA MET A 140 -15.24 -15.38 -1.78
C MET A 140 -14.53 -14.21 -2.48
N TYR A 141 -15.04 -13.78 -3.65
CA TYR A 141 -14.45 -12.66 -4.38
C TYR A 141 -14.58 -11.36 -3.59
N LYS A 142 -15.74 -11.12 -2.97
CA LYS A 142 -15.96 -10.01 -2.04
C LYS A 142 -14.95 -10.03 -0.90
N THR A 143 -14.74 -11.18 -0.26
CA THR A 143 -13.74 -11.34 0.79
C THR A 143 -12.33 -11.00 0.31
N LEU A 144 -11.93 -11.40 -0.90
CA LEU A 144 -10.62 -11.05 -1.45
C LEU A 144 -10.53 -9.57 -1.86
N GLN A 145 -11.62 -8.96 -2.32
CA GLN A 145 -11.66 -7.56 -2.70
C GLN A 145 -11.60 -6.62 -1.49
N GLU A 146 -12.39 -6.89 -0.45
CA GLU A 146 -12.58 -5.99 0.68
C GLU A 146 -11.74 -6.38 1.91
N GLY A 147 -11.38 -7.66 2.04
CA GLY A 147 -10.84 -8.21 3.27
C GLY A 147 -11.91 -8.35 4.37
N ILE A 148 -11.49 -8.85 5.54
CA ILE A 148 -12.28 -8.84 6.77
C ILE A 148 -11.38 -8.25 7.84
N THR A 149 -11.08 -6.96 7.70
CA THR A 149 -10.05 -6.26 8.48
C THR A 149 -10.32 -6.27 9.97
N SER A 150 -11.60 -6.25 10.38
CA SER A 150 -12.03 -6.40 11.78
C SER A 150 -11.65 -7.75 12.41
N ARG A 151 -11.30 -8.76 11.60
CA ARG A 151 -10.88 -10.10 12.03
C ARG A 151 -9.44 -10.43 11.56
N GLY A 152 -8.67 -9.41 11.16
CA GLY A 152 -7.27 -9.56 10.78
C GLY A 152 -7.02 -10.06 9.35
N MET A 153 -8.04 -10.18 8.50
CA MET A 153 -7.85 -10.56 7.10
C MET A 153 -7.73 -9.31 6.21
N ALA A 154 -6.54 -9.09 5.63
CA ALA A 154 -6.30 -7.98 4.72
C ALA A 154 -7.07 -8.10 3.40
N SER A 155 -7.22 -6.98 2.70
CA SER A 155 -7.70 -6.95 1.31
C SER A 155 -6.60 -7.42 0.37
N TYR A 156 -6.98 -8.13 -0.68
CA TYR A 156 -6.12 -8.55 -1.79
C TYR A 156 -6.51 -7.81 -3.09
N SER A 157 -7.07 -6.60 -2.98
CA SER A 157 -7.47 -5.77 -4.13
C SER A 157 -6.31 -5.32 -5.02
N ASN A 158 -5.08 -5.43 -4.53
CA ASN A 158 -3.85 -5.22 -5.29
C ASN A 158 -3.54 -6.37 -6.26
N LEU A 159 -4.15 -7.55 -6.11
CA LEU A 159 -3.99 -8.66 -7.04
C LEU A 159 -4.94 -8.52 -8.23
N PRO A 160 -4.51 -8.88 -9.46
CA PRO A 160 -5.38 -8.93 -10.62
C PRO A 160 -6.66 -9.73 -10.36
N PRO A 161 -7.83 -9.34 -10.92
CA PRO A 161 -9.06 -10.10 -10.78
C PRO A 161 -8.94 -11.58 -11.19
N GLU A 162 -8.19 -11.87 -12.25
CA GLU A 162 -7.92 -13.24 -12.71
C GLU A 162 -7.21 -14.10 -11.66
N ASP A 163 -6.26 -13.51 -10.92
CA ASP A 163 -5.46 -14.21 -9.90
C ASP A 163 -6.33 -14.54 -8.69
N ARG A 164 -7.23 -13.62 -8.33
CA ARG A 164 -8.22 -13.84 -7.27
C ARG A 164 -9.21 -14.92 -7.62
N LEU A 165 -9.71 -14.94 -8.86
CA LEU A 165 -10.57 -16.00 -9.35
C LEU A 165 -9.84 -17.35 -9.40
N ALA A 166 -8.57 -17.38 -9.82
CA ALA A 166 -7.76 -18.60 -9.80
C ALA A 166 -7.59 -19.14 -8.37
N MET A 167 -7.30 -18.27 -7.38
CA MET A 167 -7.26 -18.67 -5.97
C MET A 167 -8.60 -19.23 -5.49
N ILE A 168 -9.71 -18.60 -5.86
CA ILE A 168 -11.05 -19.10 -5.53
C ILE A 168 -11.30 -20.48 -6.16
N SER A 169 -10.92 -20.67 -7.43
CA SER A 169 -11.01 -21.97 -8.09
C SER A 169 -10.23 -23.04 -7.35
N TYR A 170 -9.01 -22.74 -6.87
CA TYR A 170 -8.23 -23.67 -6.04
C TYR A 170 -8.90 -23.94 -4.69
N ILE A 171 -9.34 -22.90 -3.96
CA ILE A 171 -10.02 -23.04 -2.65
C ILE A 171 -11.24 -23.97 -2.79
N ARG A 172 -11.98 -23.84 -3.89
CA ARG A 172 -13.13 -24.69 -4.20
C ARG A 172 -12.78 -26.16 -4.44
N THR A 173 -11.51 -26.49 -4.71
CA THR A 173 -11.04 -27.89 -4.80
C THR A 173 -10.79 -28.53 -3.42
N LEU A 174 -10.69 -27.74 -2.35
CA LEU A 174 -10.41 -28.23 -0.99
C LEU A 174 -11.59 -28.97 -0.37
N SER A 175 -12.79 -28.87 -0.94
CA SER A 175 -13.98 -29.59 -0.50
C SER A 175 -14.92 -29.90 -1.67
N PRO A 176 -15.51 -31.10 -1.75
CA PRO A 176 -16.51 -31.41 -2.77
C PRO A 176 -17.86 -30.73 -2.50
N ASN A 177 -18.06 -30.15 -1.31
CA ASN A 177 -19.36 -29.64 -0.85
C ASN A 177 -19.64 -28.19 -1.23
N TYR A 178 -18.75 -27.55 -2.00
CA TYR A 178 -19.02 -26.20 -2.47
C TYR A 178 -20.23 -26.15 -3.42
N PRO A 179 -21.05 -25.08 -3.36
CA PRO A 179 -22.14 -24.90 -4.30
C PRO A 179 -21.63 -24.97 -5.74
N LYS A 180 -22.32 -25.72 -6.60
CA LYS A 180 -21.97 -25.79 -8.03
C LYS A 180 -22.04 -24.40 -8.64
N LEU A 181 -21.01 -24.05 -9.40
CA LEU A 181 -20.93 -22.76 -10.05
C LEU A 181 -21.80 -22.76 -11.30
N THR A 182 -22.64 -21.74 -11.47
CA THR A 182 -23.49 -21.55 -12.65
C THR A 182 -23.01 -20.37 -13.49
N GLU A 183 -23.42 -20.31 -14.77
CA GLU A 183 -23.14 -19.14 -15.61
C GLU A 183 -23.76 -17.86 -15.03
N THR A 184 -24.94 -17.96 -14.42
CA THR A 184 -25.61 -16.84 -13.76
C THR A 184 -24.76 -16.27 -12.64
N ASP A 185 -24.15 -17.11 -11.80
CA ASP A 185 -23.28 -16.65 -10.70
C ASP A 185 -22.08 -15.85 -11.22
N LEU A 186 -21.48 -16.30 -12.34
CA LEU A 186 -20.37 -15.61 -12.98
C LEU A 186 -20.80 -14.30 -13.64
N GLN A 187 -21.99 -14.25 -14.25
CA GLN A 187 -22.55 -13.03 -14.82
C GLN A 187 -22.86 -12.00 -13.73
N THR A 188 -23.46 -12.43 -12.61
CA THR A 188 -23.71 -11.55 -11.46
C THR A 188 -22.40 -10.98 -10.92
N LEU A 189 -21.38 -11.83 -10.74
CA LEU A 189 -20.06 -11.38 -10.32
C LEU A 189 -19.45 -10.37 -11.29
N ASP A 190 -19.56 -10.63 -12.59
CA ASP A 190 -19.05 -9.74 -13.63
C ASP A 190 -19.75 -8.37 -13.62
N VAL A 191 -21.08 -8.35 -13.47
CA VAL A 191 -21.85 -7.11 -13.36
C VAL A 191 -21.45 -6.32 -12.12
N MET A 192 -21.30 -6.99 -10.97
CA MET A 192 -20.94 -6.36 -9.70
C MET A 192 -19.56 -5.72 -9.72
N TYR A 193 -18.57 -6.38 -10.32
CA TYR A 193 -17.17 -5.96 -10.26
C TYR A 193 -16.60 -5.48 -11.60
N SER A 194 -17.40 -5.47 -12.67
CA SER A 194 -17.01 -5.08 -14.03
C SER A 194 -15.75 -5.80 -14.53
N LEU A 195 -15.66 -7.11 -14.29
CA LEU A 195 -14.45 -7.91 -14.53
C LEU A 195 -14.10 -8.02 -16.02
N SER A 196 -15.12 -8.13 -16.87
CA SER A 196 -15.03 -8.24 -18.32
C SER A 196 -14.78 -6.90 -19.02
N LYS A 197 -14.93 -5.77 -18.32
CA LYS A 197 -14.67 -4.43 -18.89
C LYS A 197 -13.20 -4.02 -18.77
N GLY A 198 -12.42 -4.73 -17.95
CA GLY A 198 -11.08 -4.32 -17.56
C GLY A 198 -11.11 -3.10 -16.63
N SER A 199 -10.14 -2.99 -15.73
CA SER A 199 -10.01 -1.84 -14.82
C SER A 199 -8.75 -1.04 -15.14
N MET A 200 -8.84 0.29 -15.13
CA MET A 200 -7.67 1.15 -15.35
C MET A 200 -6.80 1.14 -14.10
N MET A 201 -5.62 0.53 -14.18
CA MET A 201 -4.57 0.76 -13.20
C MET A 201 -4.04 2.18 -13.39
N PRO A 202 -3.91 2.99 -12.34
CA PRO A 202 -3.37 4.34 -12.45
C PRO A 202 -1.87 4.29 -12.80
N ASN A 203 -1.34 5.38 -13.37
CA ASN A 203 0.10 5.54 -13.56
C ASN A 203 0.82 5.42 -12.20
N GLN A 204 1.92 4.68 -12.15
CA GLN A 204 2.80 4.65 -10.99
C GLN A 204 4.02 5.54 -11.26
N ILE A 205 4.28 6.46 -10.35
CA ILE A 205 5.45 7.34 -10.38
C ILE A 205 6.37 6.93 -9.22
N PRO A 206 7.66 6.62 -9.46
CA PRO A 206 8.64 6.36 -8.40
C PRO A 206 8.70 7.52 -7.42
N VAL A 207 8.89 7.24 -6.13
CA VAL A 207 8.93 8.29 -5.10
C VAL A 207 10.08 9.26 -5.36
N SER A 208 11.26 8.76 -5.75
CA SER A 208 12.40 9.60 -6.16
C SER A 208 12.08 10.53 -7.31
N LYS A 209 11.31 10.06 -8.31
CA LYS A 209 10.91 10.88 -9.46
C LYS A 209 9.89 11.94 -9.07
N ALA A 210 8.92 11.58 -8.22
CA ALA A 210 7.97 12.53 -7.66
C ALA A 210 8.69 13.60 -6.81
N MET A 211 9.63 13.18 -5.96
CA MET A 211 10.45 14.07 -5.15
C MET A 211 11.32 14.99 -6.01
N GLY A 212 11.97 14.45 -7.06
CA GLY A 212 12.74 15.26 -8.00
C GLY A 212 11.90 16.32 -8.71
N LYS A 213 10.66 15.98 -9.09
CA LYS A 213 9.72 16.95 -9.66
C LYS A 213 9.29 18.02 -8.66
N LEU A 214 9.02 17.64 -7.41
CA LEU A 214 8.77 18.61 -6.35
C LEU A 214 9.97 19.55 -6.16
N ILE A 215 11.19 19.02 -6.06
CA ILE A 215 12.40 19.84 -5.91
C ILE A 215 12.58 20.81 -7.09
N GLU A 216 12.36 20.35 -8.32
CA GLU A 216 12.40 21.18 -9.52
C GLU A 216 11.37 22.32 -9.44
N GLU A 217 10.12 21.99 -9.12
CA GLU A 217 9.06 22.99 -8.95
C GLU A 217 9.40 24.02 -7.86
N TYR A 218 9.84 23.56 -6.68
CA TYR A 218 10.23 24.42 -5.57
C TYR A 218 11.45 25.31 -5.90
N GLY A 219 12.49 24.76 -6.54
CA GLY A 219 13.67 25.53 -6.93
C GLY A 219 13.36 26.62 -7.97
N THR A 220 12.44 26.36 -8.90
CA THR A 220 11.97 27.40 -9.84
C THR A 220 11.14 28.49 -9.16
N VAL A 221 10.47 28.18 -8.04
CA VAL A 221 9.76 29.18 -7.23
C VAL A 221 10.75 30.02 -6.44
N GLU A 222 11.70 29.39 -5.75
CA GLU A 222 12.71 30.08 -4.93
C GLU A 222 13.52 31.09 -5.75
N SER A 223 14.07 30.66 -6.89
CA SER A 223 14.80 31.54 -7.83
C SER A 223 13.99 32.74 -8.33
N LYS A 224 12.66 32.59 -8.53
CA LYS A 224 11.78 33.71 -8.88
C LYS A 224 11.59 34.68 -7.72
N ILE A 225 11.39 34.15 -6.51
CA ILE A 225 11.25 34.97 -5.31
C ILE A 225 12.53 35.79 -5.07
N ASP A 226 13.70 35.18 -5.22
CA ASP A 226 14.99 35.88 -5.07
C ASP A 226 15.19 36.96 -6.14
N SER A 227 14.78 36.68 -7.38
CA SER A 227 14.83 37.67 -8.46
C SER A 227 13.90 38.86 -8.17
N LEU A 228 12.66 38.61 -7.70
CA LEU A 228 11.72 39.64 -7.27
C LEU A 228 12.27 40.46 -6.10
N ALA A 229 12.81 39.78 -5.08
CA ALA A 229 13.39 40.43 -3.91
C ALA A 229 14.57 41.32 -4.30
N THR A 230 15.38 40.89 -5.28
CA THR A 230 16.51 41.67 -5.82
C THR A 230 16.04 42.92 -6.56
N ILE A 231 15.02 42.81 -7.43
CA ILE A 231 14.42 43.95 -8.15
C ILE A 231 13.92 44.97 -7.13
N ILE A 232 13.09 44.52 -6.19
CA ILE A 232 12.50 45.36 -5.16
C ILE A 232 13.59 45.98 -4.28
N SER A 233 14.63 45.25 -3.90
CA SER A 233 15.70 45.79 -3.03
C SER A 233 16.58 46.83 -3.73
N LYS A 234 16.77 46.71 -5.06
CA LYS A 234 17.57 47.66 -5.86
C LYS A 234 16.79 48.91 -6.24
N ASP A 235 15.46 48.84 -6.31
CA ASP A 235 14.58 49.96 -6.64
C ASP A 235 14.42 50.92 -5.45
N LYS A 236 15.47 51.71 -5.19
CA LYS A 236 15.53 52.63 -4.05
C LYS A 236 14.74 53.92 -4.27
N ASP A 237 14.61 54.33 -5.53
CA ASP A 237 14.03 55.63 -5.90
C ASP A 237 12.51 55.57 -6.10
N ASN A 238 11.94 54.37 -6.25
CA ASN A 238 10.50 54.19 -6.35
C ASN A 238 9.81 54.21 -4.97
N PRO A 239 8.90 55.17 -4.71
CA PRO A 239 8.20 55.26 -3.42
C PRO A 239 7.43 53.99 -3.07
N ALA A 240 6.83 53.31 -4.05
CA ALA A 240 6.07 52.09 -3.80
C ALA A 240 6.97 50.92 -3.36
N ALA A 241 8.18 50.83 -3.90
CA ALA A 241 9.17 49.85 -3.51
C ALA A 241 9.67 50.09 -2.08
N VAL A 242 9.91 51.37 -1.72
CA VAL A 242 10.28 51.78 -0.37
C VAL A 242 9.19 51.42 0.65
N ILE A 243 7.93 51.74 0.33
CA ILE A 243 6.78 51.42 1.18
C ILE A 243 6.61 49.90 1.32
N PHE A 244 6.74 49.15 0.23
CA PHE A 244 6.64 47.69 0.30
C PHE A 244 7.72 47.07 1.18
N ARG A 245 8.97 47.54 1.08
CA ARG A 245 10.04 47.07 1.98
C ARG A 245 9.76 47.45 3.43
N SER A 246 9.29 48.68 3.68
CA SER A 246 9.06 49.17 5.05
C SER A 246 7.91 48.43 5.76
N MET A 247 6.90 47.97 5.02
CA MET A 247 5.77 47.18 5.54
C MET A 247 6.08 45.69 5.71
N THR A 248 7.21 45.20 5.18
CA THR A 248 7.63 43.79 5.32
C THR A 248 8.59 43.60 6.49
N ASN A 249 8.41 42.53 7.26
CA ASN A 249 9.41 42.07 8.23
C ASN A 249 10.43 41.14 7.57
N ASN A 250 9.98 40.34 6.60
CA ASN A 250 10.82 39.49 5.78
C ASN A 250 10.31 39.54 4.34
N LEU A 251 11.09 40.19 3.46
CA LEU A 251 10.73 40.42 2.07
C LEU A 251 10.50 39.11 1.30
N ASN A 252 11.39 38.13 1.44
CA ASN A 252 11.25 36.84 0.77
C ASN A 252 9.98 36.12 1.22
N LYS A 253 9.70 36.11 2.53
CA LYS A 253 8.48 35.51 3.08
C LYS A 253 7.21 36.20 2.53
N ALA A 254 7.21 37.53 2.46
CA ALA A 254 6.08 38.28 1.89
C ALA A 254 5.85 37.94 0.41
N LEU A 255 6.92 37.88 -0.38
CA LEU A 255 6.85 37.49 -1.78
C LEU A 255 6.43 36.03 -1.97
N THR A 256 6.91 35.10 -1.13
CA THR A 256 6.46 33.70 -1.12
C THR A 256 4.96 33.60 -0.80
N SER A 257 4.48 34.33 0.21
CA SER A 257 3.06 34.35 0.56
C SER A 257 2.19 34.92 -0.57
N LEU A 258 2.65 35.97 -1.26
CA LEU A 258 1.99 36.52 -2.45
C LEU A 258 1.99 35.54 -3.63
N ASN A 259 3.06 34.77 -3.82
CA ASN A 259 3.14 33.76 -4.89
C ASN A 259 2.23 32.56 -4.61
N ASN A 260 2.08 32.14 -3.35
CA ASN A 260 1.27 30.99 -2.97
C ASN A 260 -0.24 31.26 -3.02
N ASN A 261 -0.66 32.53 -2.92
CA ASN A 261 -2.06 32.92 -3.01
C ASN A 261 -2.22 34.06 -4.01
N THR A 262 -2.52 33.76 -5.27
CA THR A 262 -2.56 34.76 -6.35
C THR A 262 -3.79 35.67 -6.34
N ARG A 263 -4.77 35.44 -5.46
CA ARG A 263 -6.04 36.18 -5.41
C ARG A 263 -5.84 37.67 -5.15
N TRP A 264 -4.77 38.05 -4.44
CA TRP A 264 -4.42 39.46 -4.21
C TRP A 264 -4.28 40.26 -5.52
N ASN A 265 -3.95 39.61 -6.64
CA ASN A 265 -3.71 40.24 -7.94
C ASN A 265 -5.01 40.52 -8.74
N GLU A 266 -6.17 40.06 -8.27
CA GLU A 266 -7.44 40.30 -8.96
C GLU A 266 -7.84 41.78 -8.91
N ASN A 267 -7.78 42.37 -7.71
CA ASN A 267 -8.10 43.77 -7.46
C ASN A 267 -7.49 44.25 -6.13
N GLU A 268 -7.51 45.56 -5.91
CA GLU A 268 -6.91 46.19 -4.73
C GLU A 268 -7.55 45.72 -3.42
N ASN A 269 -8.86 45.45 -3.38
CA ASN A 269 -9.53 45.00 -2.15
C ASN A 269 -9.02 43.63 -1.72
N GLU A 270 -8.78 42.72 -2.66
CA GLU A 270 -8.19 41.41 -2.36
C GLU A 270 -6.74 41.53 -1.87
N PHE A 271 -5.97 42.47 -2.40
CA PHE A 271 -4.62 42.77 -1.90
C PHE A 271 -4.64 43.31 -0.46
N VAL A 272 -5.54 44.26 -0.16
CA VAL A 272 -5.73 44.76 1.20
C VAL A 272 -6.17 43.63 2.13
N ASN A 273 -7.17 42.84 1.74
CA ASN A 273 -7.64 41.69 2.53
C ASN A 273 -6.52 40.68 2.82
N PHE A 274 -5.64 40.45 1.84
CA PHE A 274 -4.49 39.55 2.00
C PHE A 274 -3.50 40.04 3.06
N ILE A 275 -3.20 41.35 3.08
CA ILE A 275 -2.34 41.95 4.11
C ILE A 275 -3.01 41.93 5.48
N MET A 276 -4.31 42.24 5.55
CA MET A 276 -5.04 42.44 6.80
C MET A 276 -5.31 41.14 7.56
N LYS A 277 -5.56 40.02 6.88
CA LYS A 277 -6.00 38.78 7.54
C LYS A 277 -4.94 38.18 8.47
N ASN A 278 -3.67 38.12 8.04
CA ASN A 278 -2.58 37.51 8.81
C ASN A 278 -1.20 38.11 8.44
N PRO A 279 -0.95 39.40 8.73
CA PRO A 279 0.23 40.11 8.22
C PRO A 279 1.56 39.44 8.62
N VAL A 280 1.73 39.10 9.89
CA VAL A 280 2.99 38.49 10.41
C VAL A 280 3.24 37.10 9.80
N GLN A 281 2.18 36.29 9.66
CA GLN A 281 2.30 34.98 9.00
C GLN A 281 2.65 35.14 7.51
N ASN A 282 2.14 36.19 6.88
CA ASN A 282 2.42 36.53 5.49
C ASN A 282 3.71 37.36 5.30
N GLY A 283 4.55 37.53 6.33
CA GLY A 283 5.83 38.25 6.20
C GLY A 283 5.76 39.78 6.28
N PHE A 284 4.58 40.34 6.56
CA PHE A 284 4.36 41.77 6.81
C PHE A 284 4.51 42.12 8.29
N LYS A 285 4.77 43.38 8.59
CA LYS A 285 4.75 43.91 9.95
C LYS A 285 3.33 44.20 10.40
N THR A 286 3.10 44.32 11.71
CA THR A 286 1.78 44.65 12.27
C THR A 286 1.28 46.03 11.82
N GLU A 287 2.19 46.98 11.60
CA GLU A 287 1.88 48.36 11.20
C GLU A 287 1.36 48.44 9.77
N SER A 288 1.51 47.37 8.96
CA SER A 288 0.96 47.32 7.60
C SER A 288 -0.58 47.41 7.59
N ILE A 289 -1.23 47.02 8.69
CA ILE A 289 -2.69 47.10 8.88
C ILE A 289 -3.15 48.56 8.94
N SER A 290 -2.34 49.44 9.51
CA SER A 290 -2.64 50.87 9.71
C SER A 290 -2.21 51.77 8.54
N MET A 291 -1.81 51.18 7.41
CA MET A 291 -1.28 51.95 6.30
C MET A 291 -2.39 52.70 5.53
N SER A 292 -2.06 53.89 5.02
CA SER A 292 -3.02 54.68 4.25
C SER A 292 -3.44 53.97 2.97
N LYS A 293 -4.67 54.24 2.52
CA LYS A 293 -5.20 53.66 1.29
C LYS A 293 -4.33 54.02 0.08
N GLU A 294 -3.86 55.26 -0.02
CA GLU A 294 -2.99 55.69 -1.12
C GLU A 294 -1.69 54.88 -1.18
N ASN A 295 -1.08 54.63 -0.03
CA ASN A 295 0.15 53.83 0.06
C ASN A 295 -0.11 52.36 -0.34
N LEU A 296 -1.23 51.79 0.08
CA LEU A 296 -1.63 50.43 -0.30
C LEU A 296 -1.93 50.32 -1.80
N THR A 297 -2.59 51.32 -2.40
CA THR A 297 -2.83 51.39 -3.85
C THR A 297 -1.51 51.47 -4.63
N LEU A 298 -0.57 52.30 -4.19
CA LEU A 298 0.76 52.44 -4.82
C LEU A 298 1.52 51.13 -4.81
N VAL A 299 1.57 50.46 -3.65
CA VAL A 299 2.22 49.16 -3.50
C VAL A 299 1.53 48.09 -4.35
N PHE A 300 0.19 48.03 -4.34
CA PHE A 300 -0.57 47.08 -5.14
C PHE A 300 -0.21 47.18 -6.61
N ASN A 301 -0.25 48.38 -7.18
CA ASN A 301 0.08 48.62 -8.59
C ASN A 301 1.54 48.25 -8.91
N TYR A 302 2.47 48.61 -8.03
CA TYR A 302 3.89 48.29 -8.19
C TYR A 302 4.14 46.78 -8.21
N ILE A 303 3.68 46.06 -7.19
CA ILE A 303 3.89 44.62 -7.06
C ILE A 303 3.16 43.85 -8.18
N ARG A 304 1.95 44.28 -8.54
CA ARG A 304 1.19 43.75 -9.68
C ARG A 304 1.94 43.89 -11.00
N ASN A 305 2.52 45.06 -11.26
CA ASN A 305 3.28 45.31 -12.49
C ASN A 305 4.52 44.42 -12.58
N ILE A 306 5.29 44.32 -11.49
CA ILE A 306 6.48 43.44 -11.45
C ILE A 306 6.05 41.97 -11.63
N TYR A 307 5.05 41.52 -10.88
CA TYR A 307 4.53 40.16 -10.96
C TYR A 307 4.05 39.79 -12.37
N ASN A 308 3.28 40.67 -13.01
CA ASN A 308 2.78 40.44 -14.37
C ASN A 308 3.90 40.47 -15.41
N SER A 309 4.90 41.35 -15.26
CA SER A 309 6.05 41.41 -16.18
C SER A 309 6.84 40.09 -16.20
N MET A 310 7.03 39.45 -15.04
CA MET A 310 7.72 38.16 -14.94
C MET A 310 6.89 37.00 -15.49
N ASN A 311 5.57 37.02 -15.29
CA ASN A 311 4.69 35.99 -15.85
C ASN A 311 4.58 36.07 -17.38
N MET A 312 4.71 37.28 -17.98
CA MET A 312 4.77 37.44 -19.44
C MET A 312 6.01 36.79 -20.08
N PHE A 313 7.18 36.84 -19.41
CA PHE A 313 8.38 36.13 -19.90
C PHE A 313 8.20 34.60 -19.91
N LYS A 314 7.37 34.05 -19.01
CA LYS A 314 7.06 32.62 -18.97
C LYS A 314 6.21 32.18 -20.18
N THR A 315 5.32 33.03 -20.67
CA THR A 315 4.52 32.76 -21.88
C THR A 315 5.40 32.69 -23.13
N GLN A 316 6.41 33.56 -23.26
CA GLN A 316 7.36 33.51 -24.38
C GLN A 316 8.35 32.31 -24.32
N LEU A 317 8.79 31.92 -23.12
CA LEU A 317 9.62 30.72 -22.92
C LEU A 317 8.86 29.39 -23.11
N ASN A 318 7.56 29.36 -22.79
CA ASN A 318 6.70 28.19 -23.05
C ASN A 318 6.32 28.08 -24.54
N LEU A 319 6.15 29.19 -25.26
CA LEU A 319 5.91 29.18 -26.71
C LEU A 319 7.15 28.71 -27.51
N THR A 320 8.36 28.96 -27.01
CA THR A 320 9.61 28.52 -27.64
C THR A 320 9.98 27.07 -27.31
N SER A 321 9.60 26.55 -26.14
CA SER A 321 9.78 25.14 -25.78
C SER A 321 8.69 24.23 -26.36
N ALA A 322 7.45 24.73 -26.53
CA ALA A 322 6.39 23.99 -27.23
C ALA A 322 6.71 23.74 -28.72
N SER A 323 7.36 24.68 -29.42
CA SER A 323 7.77 24.48 -30.82
C SER A 323 8.94 23.49 -30.97
N VAL A 324 9.80 23.38 -29.96
CA VAL A 324 10.89 22.39 -29.93
C VAL A 324 10.34 20.99 -29.63
N ILE A 325 9.33 20.86 -28.77
CA ILE A 325 8.68 19.57 -28.48
C ILE A 325 7.86 19.05 -29.67
N ASP A 326 7.18 19.93 -30.42
CA ASP A 326 6.49 19.53 -31.66
C ASP A 326 7.46 19.09 -32.77
N THR A 327 8.68 19.67 -32.80
CA THR A 327 9.72 19.26 -33.75
C THR A 327 10.29 17.88 -33.37
N VAL A 328 10.47 17.58 -32.08
CA VAL A 328 10.94 16.26 -31.60
C VAL A 328 9.86 15.17 -31.78
N ASN A 329 8.58 15.50 -31.60
CA ASN A 329 7.49 14.55 -31.81
C ASN A 329 7.20 14.25 -33.29
N LYS A 330 7.51 15.18 -34.22
CA LYS A 330 7.45 14.92 -35.66
C LYS A 330 8.60 14.04 -36.17
N VAL A 331 9.76 14.07 -35.54
CA VAL A 331 10.92 13.24 -35.94
C VAL A 331 10.78 11.79 -35.47
N ASN A 332 10.08 11.54 -34.36
CA ASN A 332 9.89 10.20 -33.80
C ASN A 332 8.71 9.40 -34.38
N ASN A 333 7.92 10.00 -35.29
CA ASN A 333 6.70 9.38 -35.85
C ASN A 333 6.86 8.93 -37.32
N VAL A 334 8.10 8.75 -37.80
CA VAL A 334 8.39 8.42 -39.22
C VAL A 334 8.84 6.96 -39.43
N ASN A 335 9.00 6.14 -38.40
CA ASN A 335 9.60 4.80 -38.54
C ASN A 335 8.71 3.58 -38.26
N ASP A 336 7.38 3.67 -38.36
CA ASP A 336 6.55 2.47 -38.13
C ASP A 336 5.37 2.30 -39.10
N THR A 337 5.58 2.61 -40.38
CA THR A 337 4.75 2.09 -41.47
C THR A 337 5.62 1.60 -42.62
N THR A 338 6.12 0.37 -42.51
CA THR A 338 6.54 -0.44 -43.67
C THR A 338 6.41 -1.92 -43.28
N VAL A 339 5.26 -2.53 -43.60
CA VAL A 339 5.15 -3.58 -44.64
C VAL A 339 6.04 -4.79 -44.36
N ILE A 340 5.46 -5.90 -43.89
CA ILE A 340 5.67 -7.22 -44.51
C ILE A 340 4.32 -7.98 -44.48
N LYS A 341 4.03 -8.59 -45.63
CA LYS A 341 2.86 -9.38 -46.04
C LYS A 341 2.54 -10.57 -45.16
#